data_AF-A0A8L0DVE6-F1
#
_entry.id   AF-A0A8L0DVE6-F1
#
_cell.length_a   1.000
_cell.length_b   1.000
_cell.length_c   1.000
_cell.angle_alpha   90.00
_cell.angle_beta   90.00
_cell.angle_gamma   90.00
#
_symmetry.space_group_name_H-M   'P 1'
#
loop_
_entity.id
_entity.type
_entity.pdbx_description
1 polymer ?
#
loop_
_entity_poly.entity_id
_entity_poly.type
_entity_poly.pdbx_seq_one_letter_code
_entity_poly.pdbx_strand_id
1 'polypeptide(L)'
;KEVLQSCHNSLLVCLTSYPDFPIILTFSSYGLEPVKQSTNNEHLLYRLEHSQSEPFVCGVTNETSRTESHSSFDPSLSMTALLRRKRNLPQTRYVELVLVADFLRYTYKKKNETAVREEMVELANLLDGYYKRLNIRVVLVGLEIFKEANPFSVEGSAGDVLGLFVKWRKTVLLPRIRHDDAHGLAGAYAGGILGMAFVGTVCSMATAGGINVYSGDGLGYVSTVVAHEMGHNLGMNHDDSRCSCNGGSCIMAASATGSTLFSDCSASDFERLVLRGGGVCLLNQPSQSNIVSVGKCGNGMLEEGEDCDCGTPQECTNKCCDAATCKLTWGSACAQGACCKDCKISVSGTPCRGSVNSCDLPEYCNGSTSYCPSDFYIMDGLLCENNAAYCYEGRCQTYDYQCKHLFETAADICFQTANLKGDAFGNCGMTSSGTYVKCSLANAMCGKVQCTNVNTNNPPPGGSVSNQIIDGSSCVNADFNLGSDVLDPAYVNQGSPCTKGKACLDFQCVNASALLSVDLHCDANNTCNSRGVCNNQGHCHCNDGWGPPNCAKSGRGGSVDSGPAQIGNLHCTPFLCLPACHYRQVLFTAHLSSVYLPVIIDRYCSLHTFPLSTCLSL
;
A
#
# COMPACT_ATOMS: atom_id res chain seq x y z
N LYS A 1 0.01 -39.08 -33.98
CA LYS A 1 0.53 -39.22 -35.36
C LYS A 1 -0.60 -38.81 -36.29
N GLU A 2 -0.31 -37.85 -37.18
CA GLU A 2 -1.17 -37.32 -38.26
C GLU A 2 -2.39 -36.50 -37.85
N VAL A 3 -2.22 -35.18 -37.74
CA VAL A 3 -2.71 -34.20 -38.74
C VAL A 3 -1.75 -33.02 -38.69
N LEU A 4 -0.91 -32.89 -39.73
CA LEU A 4 0.08 -31.83 -39.89
C LEU A 4 0.03 -31.43 -41.36
N GLN A 5 -0.81 -30.46 -41.73
CA GLN A 5 -0.56 -29.64 -42.92
C GLN A 5 -1.43 -28.38 -42.98
N SER A 6 -0.73 -27.27 -43.24
CA SER A 6 -1.24 -25.93 -43.57
C SER A 6 -1.55 -24.97 -42.42
N CYS A 7 -0.50 -24.47 -41.75
CA CYS A 7 -0.52 -23.15 -41.12
C CYS A 7 0.73 -22.37 -41.53
N HIS A 8 0.59 -21.49 -42.54
CA HIS A 8 1.52 -20.39 -42.77
C HIS A 8 1.09 -19.23 -41.87
N ASN A 9 2.05 -18.65 -41.13
CA ASN A 9 1.92 -17.46 -40.28
C ASN A 9 0.94 -17.54 -39.11
N SER A 10 1.35 -18.16 -38.00
CA SER A 10 1.12 -17.64 -36.63
C SER A 10 1.90 -18.47 -35.62
N LEU A 11 2.66 -17.78 -34.77
CA LEU A 11 3.53 -18.32 -33.73
C LEU A 11 2.68 -19.07 -32.69
N LEU A 12 2.79 -20.40 -32.62
CA LEU A 12 2.15 -21.20 -31.57
C LEU A 12 3.06 -21.17 -30.32
N VAL A 13 2.66 -20.47 -29.27
CA VAL A 13 3.27 -20.61 -27.93
C VAL A 13 2.58 -21.81 -27.27
N CYS A 14 3.30 -22.92 -27.12
CA CYS A 14 2.88 -24.04 -26.28
C CYS A 14 2.87 -23.59 -24.82
N LEU A 15 1.69 -23.46 -24.22
CA LEU A 15 1.53 -23.30 -22.77
C LEU A 15 1.28 -24.68 -22.14
N THR A 16 2.25 -25.13 -21.36
CA THR A 16 2.08 -26.22 -20.39
C THR A 16 1.23 -25.70 -19.23
N SER A 17 0.07 -26.30 -19.01
CA SER A 17 -0.78 -26.29 -17.80
C SER A 17 -0.45 -25.23 -16.73
N TYR A 18 -1.10 -24.08 -16.79
CA TYR A 18 -1.33 -23.20 -15.64
C TYR A 18 -2.74 -22.62 -15.75
N PRO A 19 -3.63 -22.83 -14.76
CA PRO A 19 -4.88 -22.12 -14.70
C PRO A 19 -4.61 -20.67 -14.24
N ASP A 20 -5.44 -19.75 -14.73
CA ASP A 20 -5.66 -18.40 -14.17
C ASP A 20 -4.66 -17.28 -14.54
N PHE A 21 -4.13 -17.28 -15.77
CA PHE A 21 -3.41 -16.11 -16.31
C PHE A 21 -4.13 -15.49 -17.51
N PRO A 22 -4.30 -14.15 -17.56
CA PRO A 22 -4.76 -13.47 -18.76
C PRO A 22 -3.70 -13.61 -19.87
N ILE A 23 -4.13 -14.11 -21.04
CA ILE A 23 -3.25 -14.30 -22.19
C ILE A 23 -3.46 -13.15 -23.17
N ILE A 24 -2.39 -12.42 -23.47
CA ILE A 24 -2.39 -11.38 -24.52
C ILE A 24 -2.11 -12.07 -25.86
N LEU A 25 -3.15 -12.35 -26.64
CA LEU A 25 -3.01 -12.96 -27.97
C LEU A 25 -3.03 -11.91 -29.11
N THR A 26 -3.47 -10.67 -28.84
CA THR A 26 -3.46 -9.46 -29.71
C THR A 26 -3.61 -8.19 -28.84
N PHE A 27 -3.88 -7.00 -29.40
CA PHE A 27 -4.24 -5.76 -28.64
C PHE A 27 -5.53 -5.86 -27.80
N SER A 28 -6.09 -7.05 -27.62
CA SER A 28 -7.30 -7.33 -26.85
C SER A 28 -6.96 -8.19 -25.63
N SER A 29 -7.57 -7.88 -24.48
CA SER A 29 -7.46 -8.68 -23.26
C SER A 29 -8.43 -9.86 -23.27
N TYR A 30 -7.95 -11.05 -22.92
CA TYR A 30 -8.75 -12.26 -22.85
C TYR A 30 -8.76 -12.82 -21.42
N GLY A 31 -9.94 -13.24 -20.96
CA GLY A 31 -10.12 -14.07 -19.78
C GLY A 31 -10.01 -15.54 -20.16
N LEU A 32 -9.36 -16.33 -19.29
CA LEU A 32 -9.24 -17.77 -19.43
C LEU A 32 -9.79 -18.40 -18.14
N GLU A 33 -10.89 -19.16 -18.23
CA GLU A 33 -11.51 -19.80 -17.07
C GLU A 33 -11.64 -21.31 -17.27
N PRO A 34 -11.33 -22.14 -16.27
CA PRO A 34 -11.55 -23.58 -16.36
C PRO A 34 -13.05 -23.92 -16.44
N VAL A 35 -13.41 -24.83 -17.35
CA VAL A 35 -14.80 -25.32 -17.46
C VAL A 35 -15.11 -26.19 -16.24
N LYS A 36 -16.03 -25.72 -15.38
CA LYS A 36 -16.46 -26.43 -14.17
C LYS A 36 -16.89 -27.86 -14.53
N GLN A 37 -16.26 -28.85 -13.87
CA GLN A 37 -16.47 -30.30 -14.07
C GLN A 37 -15.97 -30.89 -15.41
N SER A 38 -15.08 -30.21 -16.15
CA SER A 38 -14.43 -30.81 -17.33
C SER A 38 -13.51 -31.96 -16.94
N THR A 39 -13.65 -33.11 -17.60
CA THR A 39 -12.75 -34.26 -17.44
C THR A 39 -11.45 -34.12 -18.23
N ASN A 40 -11.35 -33.11 -19.11
CA ASN A 40 -10.27 -32.92 -20.08
C ASN A 40 -9.45 -31.63 -19.85
N ASN A 41 -9.57 -30.97 -18.70
CA ASN A 41 -8.94 -29.66 -18.41
C ASN A 41 -9.26 -28.60 -19.47
N GLU A 42 -10.50 -28.57 -19.96
CA GLU A 42 -10.94 -27.58 -20.94
C GLU A 42 -11.07 -26.20 -20.28
N HIS A 43 -10.72 -25.14 -21.02
CA HIS A 43 -10.80 -23.76 -20.58
C HIS A 43 -11.64 -22.94 -21.57
N LEU A 44 -12.48 -22.04 -21.04
CA LEU A 44 -13.19 -21.03 -21.80
C LEU A 44 -12.26 -19.84 -22.01
N LEU A 45 -12.01 -19.49 -23.28
CA LEU A 45 -11.33 -18.25 -23.65
C LEU A 45 -12.38 -17.25 -24.14
N TYR A 46 -12.45 -16.09 -23.50
CA TYR A 46 -13.40 -15.03 -23.86
C TYR A 46 -12.73 -13.66 -23.81
N ARG A 47 -13.29 -12.69 -24.54
CA ARG A 47 -12.79 -11.31 -24.52
C ARG A 47 -13.37 -10.57 -23.33
N LEU A 48 -12.51 -9.91 -22.54
CA LEU A 48 -12.96 -9.17 -21.35
C LEU A 48 -13.88 -7.99 -21.73
N GLU A 49 -13.69 -7.37 -22.90
CA GLU A 49 -14.56 -6.32 -23.45
C GLU A 49 -16.03 -6.77 -23.64
N HIS A 50 -16.28 -8.07 -23.82
CA HIS A 50 -17.62 -8.61 -24.06
C HIS A 50 -18.24 -9.25 -22.81
N SER A 51 -17.58 -9.11 -21.65
CA SER A 51 -18.05 -9.68 -20.37
C SER A 51 -19.27 -8.94 -19.79
N GLN A 52 -19.62 -7.76 -20.30
CA GLN A 52 -20.80 -6.99 -19.87
C GLN A 52 -21.57 -6.41 -21.07
N SER A 53 -22.86 -6.17 -20.86
CA SER A 53 -23.81 -5.68 -21.87
C SER A 53 -24.05 -4.17 -21.86
N GLU A 54 -23.58 -3.44 -20.84
CA GLU A 54 -23.84 -2.01 -20.63
C GLU A 54 -22.51 -1.21 -20.55
N PRO A 55 -22.43 0.00 -21.12
CA PRO A 55 -21.24 0.84 -21.06
C PRO A 55 -21.01 1.41 -19.65
N PHE A 56 -19.78 1.28 -19.15
CA PHE A 56 -19.32 1.73 -17.82
C PHE A 56 -18.98 3.23 -17.78
N VAL A 57 -19.11 3.80 -16.57
CA VAL A 57 -18.51 5.09 -16.20
C VAL A 57 -17.80 4.94 -14.84
N CYS A 58 -16.54 5.38 -14.69
CA CYS A 58 -15.92 5.52 -13.37
C CYS A 58 -16.64 6.64 -12.61
N GLY A 59 -16.88 6.45 -11.31
CA GLY A 59 -17.53 7.46 -10.47
C GLY A 59 -16.71 8.75 -10.31
N VAL A 60 -15.39 8.67 -10.51
CA VAL A 60 -14.47 9.81 -10.47
C VAL A 60 -14.58 10.58 -11.79
N THR A 61 -14.99 11.86 -11.76
CA THR A 61 -15.18 12.62 -13.00
C THR A 61 -13.87 13.27 -13.50
N ASN A 62 -13.62 13.24 -14.82
CA ASN A 62 -13.10 14.41 -15.54
C ASN A 62 -13.25 14.39 -17.06
N GLU A 63 -13.36 15.61 -17.64
CA GLU A 63 -13.66 15.92 -19.03
C GLU A 63 -12.71 15.32 -20.08
N THR A 64 -13.22 14.44 -20.94
CA THR A 64 -12.89 14.42 -22.37
C THR A 64 -14.07 13.95 -23.22
N SER A 65 -15.17 14.70 -23.22
CA SER A 65 -16.11 14.71 -24.35
C SER A 65 -15.78 15.91 -25.23
N ARG A 66 -14.65 15.85 -25.95
CA ARG A 66 -14.39 16.76 -27.08
C ARG A 66 -14.17 15.95 -28.34
N THR A 67 -15.03 16.27 -29.30
CA THR A 67 -15.16 15.72 -30.65
C THR A 67 -13.82 15.50 -31.35
N GLU A 68 -13.74 14.35 -32.03
CA GLU A 68 -12.67 13.96 -32.93
C GLU A 68 -12.27 15.10 -33.86
N SER A 69 -10.99 15.49 -33.81
CA SER A 69 -10.36 16.19 -34.91
C SER A 69 -9.07 15.47 -35.26
N HIS A 70 -9.10 14.80 -36.40
CA HIS A 70 -7.94 14.14 -36.99
C HIS A 70 -6.83 15.16 -37.25
N SER A 71 -5.62 14.89 -36.73
CA SER A 71 -4.41 15.50 -37.27
C SER A 71 -3.29 14.46 -37.38
N SER A 72 -2.46 14.70 -38.39
CA SER A 72 -1.61 13.74 -39.08
C SER A 72 -0.37 13.33 -38.30
N PHE A 73 -0.07 12.05 -38.40
CA PHE A 73 1.09 11.33 -37.89
C PHE A 73 2.42 11.83 -38.51
N ASP A 74 3.51 11.88 -37.73
CA ASP A 74 4.90 11.93 -38.22
C ASP A 74 5.77 10.93 -37.44
N PRO A 75 6.33 9.88 -38.07
CA PRO A 75 7.06 8.81 -37.39
C PRO A 75 8.57 9.03 -37.44
N SER A 76 9.17 9.56 -36.38
CA SER A 76 10.63 9.45 -36.22
C SER A 76 11.13 9.63 -34.77
N LEU A 77 10.83 8.67 -33.89
CA LEU A 77 11.61 8.50 -32.66
C LEU A 77 12.14 7.07 -32.53
N SER A 78 13.46 6.99 -32.76
CA SER A 78 14.34 5.83 -32.78
C SER A 78 14.19 4.91 -31.56
N MET A 79 14.35 3.60 -31.81
CA MET A 79 14.46 2.49 -30.86
C MET A 79 15.46 2.71 -29.70
N THR A 80 16.30 3.75 -29.77
CA THR A 80 17.23 4.15 -28.72
C THR A 80 16.54 4.89 -27.54
N ALA A 81 15.34 5.45 -27.74
CA ALA A 81 14.53 6.03 -26.64
C ALA A 81 13.84 4.94 -25.79
N LEU A 82 13.45 3.82 -26.42
CA LEU A 82 12.83 2.66 -25.78
C LEU A 82 13.77 1.90 -24.81
N LEU A 83 15.08 2.04 -24.97
CA LEU A 83 16.08 1.32 -24.17
C LEU A 83 16.70 2.16 -23.02
N ARG A 84 16.17 3.37 -22.74
CA ARG A 84 16.80 4.31 -21.78
C ARG A 84 15.91 4.84 -20.66
N ARG A 85 14.79 4.18 -20.33
CA ARG A 85 13.93 4.56 -19.19
C ARG A 85 13.87 3.47 -18.10
N LYS A 86 15.01 2.92 -17.70
CA LYS A 86 15.12 2.21 -16.41
C LYS A 86 15.31 3.24 -15.29
N ARG A 87 14.25 3.99 -14.99
CA ARG A 87 14.11 4.81 -13.78
C ARG A 87 12.63 4.84 -13.40
N ASN A 88 12.17 3.75 -12.80
CA ASN A 88 11.03 3.78 -11.89
C ASN A 88 11.61 3.39 -10.53
N LEU A 89 11.19 4.09 -9.48
CA LEU A 89 11.59 3.96 -8.07
C LEU A 89 12.40 2.69 -7.76
N PRO A 90 13.67 2.79 -7.31
CA PRO A 90 14.58 1.64 -7.21
C PRO A 90 14.13 0.59 -6.20
N GLN A 91 13.27 0.98 -5.25
CA GLN A 91 12.69 0.10 -4.25
C GLN A 91 11.28 -0.31 -4.67
N THR A 92 11.03 -1.62 -4.62
CA THR A 92 9.71 -2.21 -4.76
C THR A 92 8.77 -1.68 -3.67
N ARG A 93 7.54 -1.38 -4.06
CA ARG A 93 6.49 -0.90 -3.16
C ARG A 93 5.51 -2.03 -2.88
N TYR A 94 4.97 -2.09 -1.67
CA TYR A 94 4.04 -3.12 -1.25
C TYR A 94 2.74 -2.45 -0.81
N VAL A 95 1.61 -2.89 -1.35
CA VAL A 95 0.29 -2.46 -0.90
C VAL A 95 -0.26 -3.55 -0.01
N GLU A 96 -0.36 -3.29 1.30
CA GLU A 96 -1.10 -4.11 2.26
C GLU A 96 -2.59 -3.90 2.02
N LEU A 97 -3.19 -4.76 1.19
CA LEU A 97 -4.59 -4.69 0.76
C LEU A 97 -5.50 -5.50 1.68
N VAL A 98 -6.65 -4.93 2.05
CA VAL A 98 -7.79 -5.68 2.58
C VAL A 98 -8.94 -5.67 1.59
N LEU A 99 -9.45 -6.85 1.25
CA LEU A 99 -10.69 -6.98 0.47
C LEU A 99 -11.88 -7.19 1.40
N VAL A 100 -13.00 -6.54 1.08
CA VAL A 100 -14.23 -6.66 1.86
C VAL A 100 -15.35 -7.17 0.96
N ALA A 101 -15.86 -8.36 1.25
CA ALA A 101 -16.99 -8.95 0.54
C ALA A 101 -18.29 -8.64 1.28
N ASP A 102 -19.20 -7.92 0.62
CA ASP A 102 -20.50 -7.59 1.20
C ASP A 102 -21.41 -8.82 1.38
N PHE A 103 -22.53 -8.61 2.08
CA PHE A 103 -23.50 -9.66 2.34
C PHE A 103 -24.14 -10.21 1.06
N LEU A 104 -24.25 -9.39 0.01
CA LEU A 104 -24.76 -9.82 -1.29
C LEU A 104 -23.80 -10.83 -1.94
N ARG A 105 -22.48 -10.55 -1.95
CA ARG A 105 -21.48 -11.48 -2.47
C ARG A 105 -21.43 -12.78 -1.68
N TYR A 106 -21.49 -12.69 -0.35
CA TYR A 106 -21.56 -13.88 0.51
C TYR A 106 -22.79 -14.74 0.18
N THR A 107 -23.96 -14.11 -0.01
CA THR A 107 -25.19 -14.80 -0.41
C THR A 107 -25.09 -15.39 -1.82
N TYR A 108 -24.47 -14.68 -2.76
CA TYR A 108 -24.23 -15.14 -4.13
C TYR A 108 -23.39 -16.43 -4.17
N LYS A 109 -22.35 -16.49 -3.33
CA LYS A 109 -21.55 -17.72 -3.11
C LYS A 109 -22.23 -18.74 -2.19
N LYS A 110 -23.56 -18.69 -2.09
CA LYS A 110 -24.39 -19.64 -1.32
C LYS A 110 -24.01 -19.72 0.16
N LYS A 111 -23.56 -18.60 0.74
CA LYS A 111 -23.10 -18.50 2.13
C LYS A 111 -21.93 -19.44 2.43
N ASN A 112 -21.06 -19.67 1.45
CA ASN A 112 -19.85 -20.47 1.59
C ASN A 112 -18.64 -19.55 1.75
N GLU A 113 -18.13 -19.44 2.98
CA GLU A 113 -16.97 -18.62 3.32
C GLU A 113 -15.71 -19.03 2.56
N THR A 114 -15.45 -20.32 2.41
CA THR A 114 -14.30 -20.83 1.66
C THR A 114 -14.36 -20.40 0.20
N ALA A 115 -15.53 -20.49 -0.42
CA ALA A 115 -15.70 -20.09 -1.82
C ALA A 115 -15.52 -18.57 -2.04
N VAL A 116 -15.92 -17.74 -1.08
CA VAL A 116 -15.63 -16.29 -1.12
C VAL A 116 -14.13 -16.06 -0.93
N ARG A 117 -13.51 -16.74 0.03
CA ARG A 117 -12.08 -16.60 0.32
C ARG A 117 -11.23 -16.96 -0.89
N GLU A 118 -11.47 -18.09 -1.53
CA GLU A 118 -10.73 -18.53 -2.72
C GLU A 118 -10.84 -17.49 -3.85
N GLU A 119 -12.04 -16.96 -4.10
CA GLU A 119 -12.26 -15.91 -5.10
C GLU A 119 -11.54 -14.60 -4.77
N MET A 120 -11.51 -14.18 -3.50
CA MET A 120 -10.81 -12.95 -3.10
C MET A 120 -9.28 -13.09 -3.18
N VAL A 121 -8.75 -14.29 -2.93
CA VAL A 121 -7.34 -14.59 -3.15
C VAL A 121 -7.01 -14.51 -4.64
N GLU A 122 -7.85 -15.08 -5.50
CA GLU A 122 -7.67 -15.01 -6.95
C GLU A 122 -7.74 -13.56 -7.47
N LEU A 123 -8.69 -12.76 -6.95
CA LEU A 123 -8.76 -11.32 -7.22
C LEU A 123 -7.45 -10.62 -6.87
N ALA A 124 -6.91 -10.83 -5.67
CA ALA A 124 -5.67 -10.22 -5.24
C ALA A 124 -4.46 -10.64 -6.11
N ASN A 125 -4.41 -11.90 -6.55
CA ASN A 125 -3.37 -12.39 -7.45
C ASN A 125 -3.41 -11.70 -8.83
N LEU A 126 -4.60 -11.45 -9.37
CA LEU A 126 -4.77 -10.69 -10.60
C LEU A 126 -4.27 -9.25 -10.42
N LEU A 127 -4.63 -8.60 -9.31
CA LEU A 127 -4.15 -7.26 -8.97
C LEU A 127 -2.62 -7.20 -8.90
N ASP A 128 -1.96 -8.11 -8.15
CA ASP A 128 -0.49 -8.16 -8.07
C ASP A 128 0.14 -8.28 -9.47
N GLY A 129 -0.44 -9.11 -10.34
CA GLY A 129 -0.01 -9.28 -11.72
C GLY A 129 -0.06 -7.98 -12.54
N TYR A 130 -1.12 -7.17 -12.40
CA TYR A 130 -1.26 -5.89 -13.11
C TYR A 130 -0.25 -4.85 -12.62
N TYR A 131 -0.03 -4.80 -11.30
CA TYR A 131 0.81 -3.81 -10.64
C TYR A 131 2.31 -4.11 -10.68
N LYS A 132 2.71 -5.37 -10.92
CA LYS A 132 4.12 -5.80 -11.01
C LYS A 132 4.95 -4.95 -12.00
N ARG A 133 4.35 -4.49 -13.11
CA ARG A 133 5.04 -3.64 -14.11
C ARG A 133 5.41 -2.25 -13.59
N LEU A 134 4.69 -1.76 -12.58
CA LEU A 134 4.95 -0.50 -11.90
C LEU A 134 5.92 -0.65 -10.73
N ASN A 135 6.51 -1.84 -10.53
CA ASN A 135 7.33 -2.19 -9.37
C ASN A 135 6.54 -2.08 -8.04
N ILE A 136 5.24 -2.39 -8.10
CA ILE A 136 4.33 -2.45 -6.96
C ILE A 136 3.89 -3.91 -6.79
N ARG A 137 3.89 -4.40 -5.56
CA ARG A 137 3.35 -5.71 -5.16
C ARG A 137 2.06 -5.49 -4.39
N VAL A 138 1.01 -6.19 -4.75
CA VAL A 138 -0.28 -6.12 -4.05
C VAL A 138 -0.41 -7.35 -3.18
N VAL A 139 -0.57 -7.15 -1.87
CA VAL A 139 -0.54 -8.22 -0.89
C VAL A 139 -1.84 -8.25 -0.12
N LEU A 140 -2.60 -9.34 -0.23
CA LEU A 140 -3.83 -9.50 0.55
C LEU A 140 -3.47 -9.79 2.01
N VAL A 141 -3.58 -8.80 2.89
CA VAL A 141 -3.27 -8.94 4.32
C VAL A 141 -4.51 -9.20 5.19
N GLY A 142 -5.69 -9.08 4.59
CA GLY A 142 -6.94 -9.34 5.30
C GLY A 142 -8.11 -9.50 4.35
N LEU A 143 -9.12 -10.22 4.85
CA LEU A 143 -10.39 -10.42 4.18
C LEU A 143 -11.50 -10.31 5.22
N GLU A 144 -12.41 -9.35 5.03
CA GLU A 144 -13.63 -9.24 5.83
C GLU A 144 -14.83 -9.70 4.98
N ILE A 145 -15.65 -10.59 5.53
CA ILE A 145 -16.86 -11.09 4.88
C ILE A 145 -18.05 -10.74 5.77
N PHE A 146 -18.99 -9.96 5.26
CA PHE A 146 -20.21 -9.63 5.99
C PHE A 146 -21.19 -10.81 5.92
N LYS A 147 -21.26 -11.59 7.00
CA LYS A 147 -22.02 -12.87 7.05
C LYS A 147 -23.50 -12.71 7.40
N GLU A 148 -23.87 -11.63 8.06
CA GLU A 148 -25.24 -11.39 8.58
C GLU A 148 -25.92 -10.25 7.83
N ALA A 149 -25.29 -9.07 7.80
CA ALA A 149 -25.72 -7.88 7.09
C ALA A 149 -24.53 -6.92 6.90
N ASN A 150 -24.70 -5.93 6.03
CA ASN A 150 -23.72 -4.87 5.87
C ASN A 150 -23.76 -3.94 7.11
N PRO A 151 -22.60 -3.55 7.69
CA PRO A 151 -22.54 -2.72 8.90
C PRO A 151 -22.83 -1.23 8.65
N PHE A 152 -23.03 -0.85 7.39
CA PHE A 152 -23.41 0.48 6.93
C PHE A 152 -24.33 0.33 5.71
N SER A 153 -25.07 1.40 5.38
CA SER A 153 -25.92 1.43 4.19
C SER A 153 -25.07 1.30 2.93
N VAL A 154 -25.47 0.39 2.05
CA VAL A 154 -24.95 0.28 0.67
C VAL A 154 -25.95 0.83 -0.36
N GLU A 155 -27.02 1.47 0.12
CA GLU A 155 -27.98 2.22 -0.69
C GLU A 155 -27.54 3.68 -0.79
N GLY A 156 -27.75 4.31 -1.95
CA GLY A 156 -27.38 5.71 -2.21
C GLY A 156 -26.57 5.87 -3.49
N SER A 157 -25.87 6.99 -3.61
CA SER A 157 -24.89 7.17 -4.68
C SER A 157 -23.64 6.32 -4.42
N ALA A 158 -22.77 6.15 -5.43
CA ALA A 158 -21.48 5.50 -5.22
C ALA A 158 -20.65 6.24 -4.15
N GLY A 159 -20.61 7.57 -4.19
CA GLY A 159 -19.83 8.31 -3.20
C GLY A 159 -20.37 8.12 -1.78
N ASP A 160 -21.68 7.97 -1.57
CA ASP A 160 -22.26 7.84 -0.22
C ASP A 160 -21.73 6.58 0.44
N VAL A 161 -21.74 5.51 -0.36
CA VAL A 161 -21.26 4.21 0.05
C VAL A 161 -19.74 4.24 0.24
N LEU A 162 -18.98 4.95 -0.61
CA LEU A 162 -17.53 5.13 -0.42
C LEU A 162 -17.23 5.86 0.90
N GLY A 163 -17.91 6.97 1.19
CA GLY A 163 -17.75 7.74 2.41
C GLY A 163 -18.08 6.93 3.67
N LEU A 164 -19.17 6.15 3.64
CA LEU A 164 -19.54 5.23 4.72
C LEU A 164 -18.52 4.10 4.88
N PHE A 165 -18.03 3.54 3.77
CA PHE A 165 -17.04 2.48 3.75
C PHE A 165 -15.72 2.92 4.38
N VAL A 166 -15.14 4.05 3.96
CA VAL A 166 -13.86 4.53 4.52
C VAL A 166 -14.01 4.99 5.97
N LYS A 167 -15.19 5.49 6.36
CA LYS A 167 -15.51 5.79 7.77
C LYS A 167 -15.53 4.51 8.61
N TRP A 168 -16.21 3.46 8.15
CA TRP A 168 -16.21 2.15 8.82
C TRP A 168 -14.82 1.52 8.84
N ARG A 169 -14.06 1.64 7.74
CA ARG A 169 -12.66 1.20 7.67
C ARG A 169 -11.84 1.86 8.79
N LYS A 170 -11.92 3.19 8.93
CA LYS A 170 -11.21 3.95 9.97
C LYS A 170 -11.58 3.53 11.38
N THR A 171 -12.87 3.37 11.67
CA THR A 171 -13.34 3.18 13.05
C THR A 171 -13.42 1.73 13.50
N VAL A 172 -13.50 0.77 12.57
CA VAL A 172 -13.73 -0.66 12.89
C VAL A 172 -12.64 -1.55 12.30
N LEU A 173 -12.30 -1.39 11.02
CA LEU A 173 -11.39 -2.32 10.32
C LEU A 173 -9.93 -2.08 10.69
N LEU A 174 -9.44 -0.83 10.56
CA LEU A 174 -8.06 -0.44 10.84
C LEU A 174 -7.60 -0.78 12.26
N PRO A 175 -8.42 -0.60 13.32
CA PRO A 175 -8.06 -1.04 14.67
C PRO A 175 -7.87 -2.56 14.81
N ARG A 176 -8.48 -3.37 13.94
CA ARG A 176 -8.40 -4.84 13.97
C ARG A 176 -7.31 -5.41 13.07
N ILE A 177 -7.18 -4.85 11.86
CA ILE A 177 -6.28 -5.31 10.81
C ILE A 177 -5.57 -4.07 10.30
N ARG A 178 -4.26 -3.97 10.52
CA ARG A 178 -3.44 -2.92 9.93
C ARG A 178 -3.30 -3.18 8.43
N HIS A 179 -3.50 -2.16 7.61
CA HIS A 179 -3.42 -2.24 6.15
C HIS A 179 -3.29 -0.84 5.53
N ASP A 180 -2.73 -0.77 4.32
CA ASP A 180 -2.48 0.47 3.60
C ASP A 180 -3.73 0.96 2.87
N ASP A 181 -4.49 0.01 2.32
CA ASP A 181 -5.64 0.28 1.46
C ASP A 181 -6.70 -0.81 1.60
N ALA A 182 -7.98 -0.47 1.36
CA ALA A 182 -9.06 -1.43 1.41
C ALA A 182 -10.07 -1.22 0.29
N HIS A 183 -10.50 -2.30 -0.34
CA HIS A 183 -11.51 -2.26 -1.39
C HIS A 183 -12.73 -3.10 -1.03
N GLY A 184 -13.89 -2.45 -1.01
CA GLY A 184 -15.18 -3.08 -0.81
C GLY A 184 -15.77 -3.56 -2.14
N LEU A 185 -16.38 -4.74 -2.11
CA LEU A 185 -17.17 -5.30 -3.20
C LEU A 185 -18.64 -5.18 -2.84
N ALA A 186 -19.38 -4.41 -3.63
CA ALA A 186 -20.77 -4.06 -3.37
C ALA A 186 -21.68 -4.46 -4.54
N GLY A 187 -22.99 -4.36 -4.30
CA GLY A 187 -24.01 -4.41 -5.33
C GLY A 187 -23.95 -3.24 -6.31
N ALA A 188 -24.87 -3.22 -7.28
CA ALA A 188 -24.90 -2.20 -8.33
C ALA A 188 -25.32 -0.81 -7.82
N TYR A 189 -24.71 0.24 -8.37
CA TYR A 189 -25.08 1.64 -8.13
C TYR A 189 -25.93 2.20 -9.26
N ALA A 190 -26.69 3.27 -8.99
CA ALA A 190 -27.40 4.01 -10.03
C ALA A 190 -26.42 4.70 -10.99
N GLY A 191 -26.79 4.81 -12.27
CA GLY A 191 -26.02 5.57 -13.27
C GLY A 191 -24.87 4.82 -13.95
N GLY A 192 -24.75 3.50 -13.80
CA GLY A 192 -23.72 2.70 -14.49
C GLY A 192 -22.31 2.81 -13.90
N ILE A 193 -22.19 3.36 -12.68
CA ILE A 193 -20.93 3.45 -11.95
C ILE A 193 -20.54 2.05 -11.45
N LEU A 194 -19.39 1.54 -11.86
CA LEU A 194 -18.88 0.24 -11.35
C LEU A 194 -17.82 0.39 -10.25
N GLY A 195 -17.31 1.59 -9.99
CA GLY A 195 -16.29 1.80 -8.97
C GLY A 195 -16.08 3.26 -8.64
N MET A 196 -15.54 3.49 -7.44
CA MET A 196 -15.15 4.81 -6.99
C MET A 196 -14.09 4.73 -5.87
N ALA A 197 -13.08 5.57 -5.96
CA ALA A 197 -12.02 5.72 -4.96
C ALA A 197 -11.55 7.17 -4.87
N PHE A 198 -10.90 7.51 -3.75
CA PHE A 198 -10.23 8.79 -3.59
C PHE A 198 -8.86 8.80 -4.28
N VAL A 199 -8.51 9.90 -4.95
CA VAL A 199 -7.25 10.00 -5.69
C VAL A 199 -6.08 10.40 -4.78
N GLY A 200 -4.99 9.63 -4.82
CA GLY A 200 -3.72 9.94 -4.15
C GLY A 200 -3.75 9.78 -2.63
N THR A 201 -4.73 9.04 -2.11
CA THR A 201 -4.99 8.91 -0.67
C THR A 201 -4.41 7.66 -0.04
N VAL A 202 -3.68 6.82 -0.78
CA VAL A 202 -2.99 5.64 -0.22
C VAL A 202 -2.20 6.01 1.05
N CYS A 203 -2.23 5.12 2.05
CA CYS A 203 -1.75 5.32 3.42
C CYS A 203 -2.63 6.21 4.32
N SER A 204 -3.62 6.94 3.80
CA SER A 204 -4.51 7.72 4.67
C SER A 204 -5.42 6.81 5.48
N MET A 205 -5.53 7.05 6.78
CA MET A 205 -6.50 6.31 7.61
C MET A 205 -7.94 6.70 7.26
N ALA A 206 -8.15 7.95 6.85
CA ALA A 206 -9.48 8.48 6.54
C ALA A 206 -9.99 8.11 5.15
N THR A 207 -9.11 8.00 4.14
CA THR A 207 -9.52 8.03 2.72
C THR A 207 -8.80 7.02 1.82
N ALA A 208 -7.88 6.20 2.32
CA ALA A 208 -7.32 5.09 1.54
C ALA A 208 -8.37 3.97 1.42
N GLY A 209 -9.04 3.93 0.30
CA GLY A 209 -9.98 2.87 -0.04
C GLY A 209 -10.84 3.20 -1.24
N GLY A 210 -11.50 2.15 -1.73
CA GLY A 210 -12.43 2.21 -2.84
C GLY A 210 -13.58 1.22 -2.71
N ILE A 211 -14.63 1.45 -3.49
CA ILE A 211 -15.76 0.54 -3.65
C ILE A 211 -15.86 0.09 -5.10
N ASN A 212 -16.30 -1.15 -5.31
CA ASN A 212 -16.38 -1.75 -6.64
C ASN A 212 -17.63 -2.63 -6.74
N VAL A 213 -18.33 -2.55 -7.87
CA VAL A 213 -19.53 -3.35 -8.14
C VAL A 213 -19.13 -4.77 -8.55
N TYR A 214 -19.68 -5.77 -7.86
CA TYR A 214 -19.50 -7.17 -8.24
C TYR A 214 -20.78 -8.00 -8.14
N SER A 215 -21.54 -8.04 -9.24
CA SER A 215 -22.85 -8.69 -9.32
C SER A 215 -22.89 -10.03 -10.07
N GLY A 216 -21.79 -10.43 -10.74
CA GLY A 216 -21.74 -11.62 -11.60
C GLY A 216 -20.60 -12.59 -11.28
N ASP A 217 -20.25 -13.42 -12.26
CA ASP A 217 -19.14 -14.39 -12.17
C ASP A 217 -17.85 -13.90 -12.85
N GLY A 218 -17.87 -12.79 -13.60
CA GLY A 218 -16.73 -12.29 -14.38
C GLY A 218 -15.59 -11.68 -13.54
N LEU A 219 -14.88 -12.52 -12.79
CA LEU A 219 -13.80 -12.11 -11.89
C LEU A 219 -12.69 -11.36 -12.63
N GLY A 220 -12.26 -11.86 -13.79
CA GLY A 220 -11.23 -11.23 -14.60
C GLY A 220 -11.59 -9.79 -14.97
N TYR A 221 -12.84 -9.53 -15.34
CA TYR A 221 -13.30 -8.17 -15.64
C TYR A 221 -13.33 -7.29 -14.38
N VAL A 222 -13.95 -7.76 -13.30
CA VAL A 222 -14.07 -6.99 -12.04
C VAL A 222 -12.70 -6.68 -11.44
N SER A 223 -11.72 -7.57 -11.60
CA SER A 223 -10.35 -7.30 -11.17
C SER A 223 -9.72 -6.07 -11.82
N THR A 224 -10.07 -5.77 -13.08
CA THR A 224 -9.60 -4.55 -13.76
C THR A 224 -10.27 -3.29 -13.22
N VAL A 225 -11.51 -3.40 -12.71
CA VAL A 225 -12.21 -2.30 -12.03
C VAL A 225 -11.56 -2.03 -10.68
N VAL A 226 -11.32 -3.07 -9.88
CA VAL A 226 -10.61 -2.91 -8.60
C VAL A 226 -9.21 -2.35 -8.81
N ALA A 227 -8.50 -2.78 -9.87
CA ALA A 227 -7.20 -2.24 -10.23
C ALA A 227 -7.26 -0.75 -10.60
N HIS A 228 -8.30 -0.32 -11.31
CA HIS A 228 -8.53 1.08 -11.67
C HIS A 228 -8.75 1.94 -10.42
N GLU A 229 -9.65 1.53 -9.53
CA GLU A 229 -9.96 2.29 -8.32
C GLU A 229 -8.76 2.35 -7.35
N MET A 230 -8.02 1.26 -7.19
CA MET A 230 -6.77 1.27 -6.43
C MET A 230 -5.72 2.17 -7.10
N GLY A 231 -5.78 2.31 -8.43
CA GLY A 231 -4.93 3.20 -9.22
C GLY A 231 -5.17 4.66 -8.84
N HIS A 232 -6.44 5.05 -8.65
CA HIS A 232 -6.80 6.35 -8.07
C HIS A 232 -6.19 6.51 -6.70
N ASN A 233 -6.35 5.55 -5.76
CA ASN A 233 -5.73 5.65 -4.43
C ASN A 233 -4.19 5.83 -4.51
N LEU A 234 -3.55 5.20 -5.49
CA LEU A 234 -2.12 5.33 -5.82
C LEU A 234 -1.77 6.60 -6.63
N GLY A 235 -2.71 7.53 -6.79
CA GLY A 235 -2.51 8.86 -7.36
C GLY A 235 -2.54 8.92 -8.88
N MET A 236 -2.96 7.85 -9.55
CA MET A 236 -3.08 7.79 -11.00
C MET A 236 -4.38 8.48 -11.43
N ASN A 237 -4.30 9.32 -12.46
CA ASN A 237 -5.48 9.94 -13.06
C ASN A 237 -5.97 9.15 -14.27
N HIS A 238 -7.15 9.50 -14.77
CA HIS A 238 -7.63 8.95 -16.03
C HIS A 238 -6.67 9.25 -17.18
N ASP A 239 -6.46 8.24 -18.03
CA ASP A 239 -5.66 8.36 -19.24
C ASP A 239 -6.35 9.29 -20.26
N ASP A 240 -5.58 10.22 -20.83
CA ASP A 240 -6.02 11.09 -21.93
C ASP A 240 -5.42 10.66 -23.29
N SER A 241 -5.66 11.42 -24.35
CA SER A 241 -5.19 11.11 -25.71
C SER A 241 -3.67 11.02 -25.87
N ARG A 242 -2.89 11.49 -24.89
CA ARG A 242 -1.42 11.41 -24.87
C ARG A 242 -0.92 10.12 -24.23
N CYS A 243 -1.78 9.39 -23.55
CA CYS A 243 -1.48 8.15 -22.86
C CYS A 243 -1.76 6.96 -23.78
N SER A 244 -0.87 5.96 -23.79
CA SER A 244 -0.99 4.83 -24.70
C SER A 244 -0.62 3.51 -24.03
N CYS A 245 -1.41 2.47 -24.30
CA CYS A 245 -1.10 1.08 -23.99
C CYS A 245 -0.92 0.28 -25.28
N ASN A 246 0.07 0.68 -26.09
CA ASN A 246 0.39 0.06 -27.39
C ASN A 246 -0.80 0.03 -28.36
N GLY A 247 -1.59 1.10 -28.42
CA GLY A 247 -2.74 1.23 -29.31
C GLY A 247 -4.05 0.58 -28.81
N GLY A 248 -4.04 -0.07 -27.64
CA GLY A 248 -5.24 -0.49 -26.91
C GLY A 248 -5.61 0.47 -25.77
N SER A 249 -6.77 0.24 -25.15
CA SER A 249 -7.17 0.93 -23.92
C SER A 249 -6.30 0.51 -22.74
N CYS A 250 -6.22 1.36 -21.73
CA CYS A 250 -5.46 1.16 -20.49
C CYS A 250 -6.41 0.92 -19.29
N ILE A 251 -5.87 0.42 -18.17
CA ILE A 251 -6.61 0.26 -16.90
C ILE A 251 -7.20 1.60 -16.46
N MET A 252 -6.43 2.69 -16.52
CA MET A 252 -6.89 4.03 -16.10
C MET A 252 -7.70 4.76 -17.17
N ALA A 253 -8.20 4.09 -18.21
CA ALA A 253 -9.16 4.72 -19.10
C ALA A 253 -10.44 5.11 -18.33
N ALA A 254 -11.00 6.29 -18.63
CA ALA A 254 -12.24 6.77 -17.99
C ALA A 254 -13.44 5.83 -18.21
N SER A 255 -13.33 4.93 -19.20
CA SER A 255 -14.28 3.84 -19.45
C SER A 255 -13.62 2.47 -19.29
N ALA A 256 -14.34 1.50 -18.71
CA ALA A 256 -13.85 0.17 -18.40
C ALA A 256 -13.87 -0.67 -19.66
N THR A 257 -12.69 -1.12 -20.04
CA THR A 257 -12.46 -1.88 -21.27
C THR A 257 -12.02 -3.31 -21.01
N GLY A 258 -11.83 -3.69 -19.74
CA GLY A 258 -11.16 -4.93 -19.37
C GLY A 258 -9.67 -4.94 -19.71
N SER A 259 -9.05 -3.76 -19.92
CA SER A 259 -7.61 -3.66 -20.09
C SER A 259 -6.87 -4.12 -18.84
N THR A 260 -5.73 -4.78 -19.04
CA THR A 260 -4.86 -5.29 -17.97
C THR A 260 -3.53 -4.54 -17.90
N LEU A 261 -3.40 -3.44 -18.64
CA LEU A 261 -2.17 -2.65 -18.78
C LEU A 261 -2.35 -1.23 -18.26
N PHE A 262 -1.43 -0.79 -17.42
CA PHE A 262 -1.25 0.62 -17.09
C PHE A 262 -0.49 1.36 -18.19
N SER A 263 -0.78 2.65 -18.37
CA SER A 263 -0.08 3.51 -19.33
C SER A 263 1.21 4.08 -18.73
N ASP A 264 2.06 4.67 -19.58
CA ASP A 264 3.22 5.44 -19.14
C ASP A 264 2.82 6.70 -18.34
N CYS A 265 1.62 7.23 -18.55
CA CYS A 265 1.08 8.35 -17.76
C CYS A 265 0.77 7.88 -16.34
N SER A 266 0.08 6.74 -16.18
CA SER A 266 -0.26 6.19 -14.87
C SER A 266 1.01 5.90 -14.06
N ALA A 267 2.06 5.36 -14.71
CA ALA A 267 3.36 5.16 -14.08
C ALA A 267 4.01 6.46 -13.60
N SER A 268 3.92 7.52 -14.41
CA SER A 268 4.49 8.84 -14.09
C SER A 268 3.71 9.54 -12.96
N ASP A 269 2.41 9.33 -12.88
CA ASP A 269 1.56 9.86 -11.81
C ASP A 269 1.87 9.20 -10.46
N PHE A 270 2.01 7.87 -10.44
CA PHE A 270 2.47 7.16 -9.24
C PHE A 270 3.88 7.59 -8.81
N GLU A 271 4.82 7.73 -9.75
CA GLU A 271 6.16 8.22 -9.42
C GLU A 271 6.10 9.61 -8.77
N ARG A 272 5.26 10.50 -9.30
CA ARG A 272 5.05 11.84 -8.75
C ARG A 272 4.46 11.81 -7.35
N LEU A 273 3.49 10.93 -7.08
CA LEU A 273 2.95 10.73 -5.73
C LEU A 273 4.08 10.40 -4.75
N VAL A 274 4.93 9.42 -5.09
CA VAL A 274 6.02 8.99 -4.23
C VAL A 274 7.08 10.08 -4.05
N LEU A 275 7.49 10.75 -5.13
CA LEU A 275 8.48 11.83 -5.07
C LEU A 275 8.02 13.03 -4.24
N ARG A 276 6.70 13.22 -4.07
CA ARG A 276 6.12 14.26 -3.22
C ARG A 276 5.96 13.85 -1.75
N GLY A 277 6.33 12.63 -1.38
CA GLY A 277 6.17 12.10 -0.02
C GLY A 277 4.85 11.34 0.21
N GLY A 278 4.12 11.03 -0.86
CA GLY A 278 3.01 10.07 -0.87
C GLY A 278 3.49 8.62 -0.72
N GLY A 279 2.60 7.69 -0.33
CA GLY A 279 2.90 6.26 -0.35
C GLY A 279 4.00 5.77 0.61
N VAL A 280 4.19 6.45 1.76
CA VAL A 280 5.24 6.10 2.74
C VAL A 280 5.02 4.70 3.33
N CYS A 281 3.77 4.35 3.65
CA CYS A 281 3.38 3.02 4.13
C CYS A 281 3.73 1.90 3.14
N LEU A 282 3.93 2.21 1.86
CA LEU A 282 4.20 1.20 0.84
C LEU A 282 5.64 0.67 0.86
N LEU A 283 6.44 1.06 1.86
CA LEU A 283 7.84 0.65 2.00
C LEU A 283 8.01 -0.66 2.77
N ASN A 284 7.04 -1.05 3.60
CA ASN A 284 7.13 -2.28 4.38
C ASN A 284 6.62 -3.49 3.59
N GLN A 285 7.49 -4.47 3.39
CA GLN A 285 7.07 -5.79 2.92
C GLN A 285 6.31 -6.52 4.05
N PRO A 286 5.10 -7.05 3.80
CA PRO A 286 4.31 -7.71 4.83
C PRO A 286 4.96 -9.03 5.28
N SER A 287 4.75 -9.41 6.55
CA SER A 287 5.19 -10.71 7.05
C SER A 287 4.28 -11.84 6.55
N GLN A 288 4.85 -13.03 6.35
CA GLN A 288 4.14 -14.25 5.93
C GLN A 288 2.89 -14.54 6.78
N SER A 289 2.95 -14.29 8.10
CA SER A 289 1.83 -14.50 9.03
C SER A 289 0.58 -13.69 8.72
N ASN A 290 0.74 -12.59 7.98
CA ASN A 290 -0.33 -11.64 7.72
C ASN A 290 -0.97 -11.88 6.34
N ILE A 291 -0.42 -12.77 5.51
CA ILE A 291 -0.86 -12.94 4.12
C ILE A 291 -2.02 -13.95 4.07
N VAL A 292 -3.13 -13.53 3.47
CA VAL A 292 -4.28 -14.39 3.17
C VAL A 292 -4.08 -14.94 1.76
N SER A 293 -3.60 -16.17 1.63
CA SER A 293 -3.39 -16.78 0.32
C SER A 293 -3.46 -18.31 0.32
N VAL A 294 -3.29 -18.89 -0.87
CA VAL A 294 -3.03 -20.32 -1.09
C VAL A 294 -1.60 -20.40 -1.64
N GLY A 295 -0.65 -20.86 -0.81
CA GLY A 295 0.77 -20.80 -1.11
C GLY A 295 1.14 -21.35 -2.49
N LYS A 296 1.83 -20.53 -3.30
CA LYS A 296 2.21 -20.85 -4.67
C LYS A 296 3.64 -20.41 -4.95
N CYS A 297 4.53 -21.40 -4.85
CA CYS A 297 5.94 -21.20 -5.11
C CYS A 297 6.23 -20.61 -6.49
N GLY A 298 7.02 -19.54 -6.50
CA GLY A 298 7.51 -18.83 -7.67
C GLY A 298 6.70 -17.60 -8.04
N ASN A 299 5.74 -17.18 -7.20
CA ASN A 299 5.00 -15.93 -7.36
C ASN A 299 5.73 -14.72 -6.72
N GLY A 300 6.85 -14.95 -6.01
CA GLY A 300 7.66 -13.92 -5.36
C GLY A 300 7.01 -13.36 -4.10
N MET A 301 6.13 -14.10 -3.44
CA MET A 301 5.49 -13.78 -2.17
C MET A 301 5.85 -14.85 -1.14
N LEU A 302 6.13 -14.47 0.12
CA LEU A 302 6.40 -15.47 1.14
C LEU A 302 5.10 -15.99 1.73
N GLU A 303 4.69 -17.19 1.37
CA GLU A 303 3.41 -17.76 1.79
C GLU A 303 3.59 -18.97 2.70
N GLU A 304 2.54 -19.36 3.45
CA GLU A 304 2.62 -20.49 4.39
C GLU A 304 3.16 -21.76 3.70
N GLY A 305 4.21 -22.36 4.26
CA GLY A 305 4.89 -23.54 3.71
C GLY A 305 6.19 -23.24 2.95
N GLU A 306 6.45 -21.98 2.63
CA GLU A 306 7.68 -21.53 1.95
C GLU A 306 8.67 -20.92 2.93
N ASP A 307 9.97 -21.09 2.65
CA ASP A 307 11.04 -20.46 3.43
C ASP A 307 11.56 -19.19 2.73
N CYS A 308 11.34 -19.09 1.42
CA CYS A 308 11.68 -17.96 0.58
C CYS A 308 10.91 -18.06 -0.75
N ASP A 309 10.66 -16.93 -1.41
CA ASP A 309 10.22 -16.91 -2.80
C ASP A 309 10.85 -15.70 -3.50
N CYS A 310 11.54 -15.96 -4.61
CA CYS A 310 12.22 -14.95 -5.42
C CYS A 310 11.67 -14.87 -6.86
N GLY A 311 10.45 -15.40 -7.08
CA GLY A 311 9.83 -15.54 -8.38
C GLY A 311 10.21 -16.85 -9.08
N THR A 312 9.93 -16.91 -10.37
CA THR A 312 10.23 -18.09 -11.18
C THR A 312 11.75 -18.35 -11.27
N PRO A 313 12.19 -19.58 -11.56
CA PRO A 313 13.61 -19.89 -11.75
C PRO A 313 14.32 -19.03 -12.80
N GLN A 314 13.58 -18.49 -13.77
CA GLN A 314 14.10 -17.60 -14.82
C GLN A 314 14.29 -16.16 -14.33
N GLU A 315 13.45 -15.69 -13.40
CA GLU A 315 13.47 -14.33 -12.84
C GLU A 315 14.38 -14.22 -11.60
N CYS A 316 14.49 -15.31 -10.83
CA CYS A 316 15.17 -15.29 -9.54
C CYS A 316 16.69 -15.07 -9.68
N THR A 317 17.17 -13.99 -9.07
CA THR A 317 18.60 -13.66 -8.95
C THR A 317 19.13 -13.89 -7.53
N ASN A 318 18.27 -14.33 -6.61
CA ASN A 318 18.57 -14.46 -5.21
C ASN A 318 19.26 -15.80 -4.92
N LYS A 319 20.57 -15.75 -4.61
CA LYS A 319 21.37 -16.96 -4.34
C LYS A 319 20.99 -17.67 -3.04
N CYS A 320 20.25 -17.01 -2.16
CA CYS A 320 19.84 -17.57 -0.88
C CYS A 320 18.61 -18.47 -1.02
N CYS A 321 17.86 -18.36 -2.12
CA CYS A 321 16.61 -19.07 -2.35
C CYS A 321 16.71 -20.04 -3.53
N ASP A 322 16.24 -21.26 -3.35
CA ASP A 322 15.99 -22.17 -4.45
C ASP A 322 14.59 -21.91 -5.03
N ALA A 323 14.55 -21.19 -6.15
CA ALA A 323 13.32 -20.78 -6.83
C ALA A 323 12.44 -21.95 -7.30
N ALA A 324 12.99 -23.16 -7.44
CA ALA A 324 12.19 -24.32 -7.86
C ALA A 324 11.42 -24.96 -6.69
N THR A 325 11.88 -24.73 -5.46
CA THR A 325 11.34 -25.38 -4.25
C THR A 325 10.82 -24.40 -3.21
N CYS A 326 11.11 -23.10 -3.36
CA CYS A 326 10.80 -22.05 -2.38
C CYS A 326 11.39 -22.36 -1.00
N LYS A 327 12.58 -22.97 -1.01
CA LYS A 327 13.36 -23.32 0.17
C LYS A 327 14.67 -22.57 0.20
N LEU A 328 15.11 -22.27 1.41
CA LEU A 328 16.43 -21.66 1.60
C LEU A 328 17.51 -22.63 1.15
N THR A 329 18.49 -22.08 0.44
CA THR A 329 19.70 -22.81 0.10
C THR A 329 20.50 -23.15 1.35
N TRP A 330 21.30 -24.21 1.29
CA TRP A 330 22.09 -24.67 2.44
C TRP A 330 23.00 -23.55 2.99
N GLY A 331 22.92 -23.32 4.30
CA GLY A 331 23.68 -22.28 4.99
C GLY A 331 23.04 -20.88 5.00
N SER A 332 21.90 -20.69 4.31
CA SER A 332 21.13 -19.45 4.34
C SER A 332 20.18 -19.42 5.53
N ALA A 333 20.12 -18.28 6.22
CA ALA A 333 19.16 -18.00 7.31
C ALA A 333 18.00 -17.11 6.86
N CYS A 334 18.16 -16.43 5.72
CA CYS A 334 17.12 -15.62 5.09
C CYS A 334 17.43 -15.49 3.59
N ALA A 335 16.43 -15.10 2.82
CA ALA A 335 16.60 -14.70 1.42
C ALA A 335 16.12 -13.28 1.13
N GLN A 336 15.09 -12.81 1.82
CA GLN A 336 14.40 -11.56 1.50
C GLN A 336 14.05 -10.75 2.75
N GLY A 337 13.67 -9.49 2.53
CA GLY A 337 13.39 -8.49 3.56
C GLY A 337 14.59 -7.57 3.84
N ALA A 338 14.29 -6.35 4.32
CA ALA A 338 15.29 -5.30 4.54
C ALA A 338 16.32 -5.63 5.65
N CYS A 339 16.03 -6.63 6.48
CA CYS A 339 16.94 -7.15 7.50
C CYS A 339 17.67 -8.42 7.05
N CYS A 340 17.63 -8.79 5.77
CA CYS A 340 18.43 -9.86 5.21
C CYS A 340 19.65 -9.32 4.45
N LYS A 341 20.85 -9.72 4.84
CA LYS A 341 22.09 -9.34 4.16
C LYS A 341 22.98 -10.56 3.99
N ASP A 342 23.41 -10.82 2.75
CA ASP A 342 24.28 -11.95 2.40
C ASP A 342 23.77 -13.29 2.96
N CYS A 343 22.46 -13.54 2.78
CA CYS A 343 21.74 -14.72 3.28
C CYS A 343 21.70 -14.87 4.81
N LYS A 344 22.03 -13.81 5.56
CA LYS A 344 22.06 -13.79 7.02
C LYS A 344 21.15 -12.70 7.58
N ILE A 345 20.53 -13.00 8.72
CA ILE A 345 19.72 -12.03 9.45
C ILE A 345 20.64 -10.93 9.99
N SER A 346 20.26 -9.68 9.73
CA SER A 346 20.99 -8.50 10.17
C SER A 346 20.94 -8.39 11.68
N VAL A 347 22.02 -7.91 12.28
CA VAL A 347 22.15 -7.81 13.73
C VAL A 347 21.11 -6.86 14.33
N SER A 348 20.66 -7.18 15.54
CA SER A 348 19.73 -6.36 16.31
C SER A 348 20.23 -4.90 16.41
N GLY A 349 19.41 -3.94 16.00
CA GLY A 349 19.74 -2.52 15.97
C GLY A 349 20.27 -1.99 14.63
N THR A 350 20.32 -2.83 13.59
CA THR A 350 20.60 -2.37 12.23
C THR A 350 19.40 -1.58 11.70
N PRO A 351 19.55 -0.32 11.24
CA PRO A 351 18.45 0.43 10.67
C PRO A 351 17.97 -0.22 9.38
N CYS A 352 16.67 -0.48 9.27
CA CYS A 352 16.04 -1.07 8.08
C CYS A 352 15.09 -0.12 7.36
N ARG A 353 14.53 0.88 8.07
CA ARG A 353 13.83 2.02 7.47
C ARG A 353 14.19 3.29 8.24
N GLY A 354 14.49 4.36 7.49
CA GLY A 354 14.75 5.67 8.06
C GLY A 354 13.47 6.51 8.10
N SER A 355 13.39 7.44 9.05
CA SER A 355 12.30 8.42 9.12
C SER A 355 12.30 9.32 7.88
N VAL A 356 11.11 9.51 7.28
CA VAL A 356 10.95 10.34 6.07
C VAL A 356 10.65 11.80 6.36
N ASN A 357 10.13 12.12 7.55
CA ASN A 357 9.78 13.47 7.97
C ASN A 357 9.76 13.59 9.51
N SER A 358 9.57 14.80 10.04
CA SER A 358 9.65 15.04 11.50
C SER A 358 8.58 14.31 12.34
N CYS A 359 7.52 13.80 11.72
CA CYS A 359 6.44 13.05 12.36
C CYS A 359 6.54 11.54 12.14
N ASP A 360 7.58 11.05 11.46
CA ASP A 360 7.82 9.63 11.19
C ASP A 360 8.96 9.09 12.06
N LEU A 361 8.90 7.83 12.49
CA LEU A 361 9.92 7.21 13.35
C LEU A 361 10.80 6.24 12.54
N PRO A 362 12.06 6.00 12.92
CA PRO A 362 12.88 4.98 12.26
C PRO A 362 12.63 3.57 12.85
N GLU A 363 12.86 2.54 12.03
CA GLU A 363 12.76 1.12 12.42
C GLU A 363 14.08 0.38 12.25
N TYR A 364 14.27 -0.56 13.16
CA TYR A 364 15.50 -1.31 13.31
C TYR A 364 15.23 -2.81 13.33
N CYS A 365 16.13 -3.56 12.72
CA CYS A 365 16.12 -5.02 12.75
C CYS A 365 16.18 -5.51 14.19
N ASN A 366 15.34 -6.48 14.54
CA ASN A 366 15.32 -7.09 15.87
C ASN A 366 16.47 -8.10 16.08
N GLY A 367 17.07 -8.61 15.00
CA GLY A 367 18.10 -9.64 15.02
C GLY A 367 17.60 -11.09 14.91
N SER A 368 16.29 -11.28 14.81
CA SER A 368 15.63 -12.60 14.73
C SER A 368 14.79 -12.80 13.47
N THR A 369 14.39 -11.73 12.79
CA THR A 369 13.59 -11.78 11.56
C THR A 369 14.32 -11.10 10.41
N SER A 370 14.06 -11.56 9.19
CA SER A 370 14.64 -10.97 7.97
C SER A 370 13.88 -9.73 7.47
N TYR A 371 12.69 -9.47 8.02
CA TYR A 371 11.85 -8.32 7.70
C TYR A 371 12.03 -7.19 8.71
N CYS A 372 11.90 -5.96 8.22
CA CYS A 372 11.82 -4.78 9.06
C CYS A 372 10.49 -4.81 9.83
N PRO A 373 10.45 -4.30 11.08
CA PRO A 373 9.18 -4.04 11.76
C PRO A 373 8.24 -3.16 10.91
N SER A 374 6.95 -3.18 11.25
CA SER A 374 5.95 -2.29 10.63
C SER A 374 6.35 -0.82 10.79
N ASP A 375 5.87 0.05 9.88
CA ASP A 375 6.13 1.49 9.92
C ASP A 375 5.42 2.15 11.12
N PHE A 376 6.14 2.84 11.99
CA PHE A 376 5.55 3.58 13.11
C PHE A 376 5.83 5.07 13.00
N TYR A 377 4.90 5.86 13.49
CA TYR A 377 4.99 7.31 13.40
C TYR A 377 4.64 7.98 14.74
N ILE A 378 5.00 9.26 14.86
CA ILE A 378 4.73 10.07 16.05
C ILE A 378 3.21 10.23 16.22
N MET A 379 2.72 10.02 17.44
CA MET A 379 1.30 10.08 17.78
C MET A 379 0.63 11.37 17.26
N ASP A 380 -0.58 11.21 16.72
CA ASP A 380 -1.40 12.30 16.20
C ASP A 380 -1.65 13.38 17.27
N GLY A 381 -1.60 14.64 16.86
CA GLY A 381 -1.78 15.81 17.72
C GLY A 381 -0.49 16.33 18.39
N LEU A 382 0.63 15.61 18.30
CA LEU A 382 1.93 16.11 18.74
C LEU A 382 2.46 17.21 17.81
N LEU A 383 3.25 18.13 18.35
CA LEU A 383 3.72 19.32 17.63
C LEU A 383 4.88 18.99 16.66
N CYS A 384 4.88 19.68 15.52
CA CYS A 384 5.95 19.66 14.51
C CYS A 384 6.22 21.06 13.94
N GLU A 385 7.21 21.21 13.04
CA GLU A 385 7.61 22.49 12.43
C GLU A 385 7.81 23.61 13.46
N ASN A 386 8.71 23.40 14.43
CA ASN A 386 9.00 24.36 15.51
C ASN A 386 7.75 24.81 16.30
N ASN A 387 6.82 23.89 16.56
CA ASN A 387 5.54 24.13 17.23
C ASN A 387 4.53 24.96 16.43
N ALA A 388 4.67 25.04 15.10
CA ALA A 388 3.72 25.72 14.23
C ALA A 388 2.60 24.79 13.71
N ALA A 389 2.81 23.48 13.71
CA ALA A 389 1.90 22.50 13.14
C ALA A 389 1.79 21.24 14.00
N TYR A 390 0.95 20.30 13.56
CA TYR A 390 0.66 19.05 14.25
C TYR A 390 0.96 17.84 13.37
N CYS A 391 1.50 16.79 13.98
CA CYS A 391 1.58 15.47 13.40
C CYS A 391 0.17 14.88 13.28
N TYR A 392 -0.15 14.35 12.11
CA TYR A 392 -1.39 13.62 11.87
C TYR A 392 -1.16 12.60 10.75
N GLU A 393 -1.45 11.33 11.00
CA GLU A 393 -1.20 10.22 10.08
C GLU A 393 0.27 10.16 9.62
N GLY A 394 1.20 10.37 10.56
CA GLY A 394 2.65 10.29 10.34
C GLY A 394 3.25 11.42 9.49
N ARG A 395 2.50 12.49 9.26
CA ARG A 395 2.94 13.68 8.52
C ARG A 395 2.74 14.94 9.33
N CYS A 396 3.64 15.90 9.16
CA CYS A 396 3.44 17.24 9.67
C CYS A 396 2.48 18.01 8.76
N GLN A 397 1.25 18.23 9.22
CA GLN A 397 0.20 18.84 8.39
C GLN A 397 0.36 20.35 8.29
N THR A 398 0.54 20.85 7.08
CA THR A 398 0.57 22.30 6.79
C THR A 398 -0.16 22.60 5.49
N TYR A 399 -0.71 23.81 5.39
CA TYR A 399 -1.35 24.26 4.16
C TYR A 399 -0.35 24.28 2.99
N ASP A 400 0.88 24.70 3.23
CA ASP A 400 1.94 24.71 2.21
C ASP A 400 2.32 23.30 1.77
N TYR A 401 2.34 22.32 2.68
CA TYR A 401 2.55 20.93 2.31
C TYR A 401 1.45 20.46 1.35
N GLN A 402 0.18 20.69 1.68
CA GLN A 402 -0.93 20.32 0.80
C GLN A 402 -0.93 21.13 -0.52
N CYS A 403 -0.65 22.43 -0.44
CA CYS A 403 -0.52 23.28 -1.60
C CYS A 403 0.60 22.80 -2.51
N LYS A 404 1.77 22.37 -2.04
CA LYS A 404 2.81 21.79 -2.94
C LYS A 404 2.33 20.54 -3.70
N HIS A 405 1.30 19.83 -3.23
CA HIS A 405 0.75 18.67 -3.92
C HIS A 405 -0.26 19.06 -5.02
N LEU A 406 -1.00 20.15 -4.83
CA LEU A 406 -2.01 20.63 -5.78
C LEU A 406 -1.49 21.80 -6.66
N PHE A 407 -0.63 22.64 -6.11
CA PHE A 407 -0.30 24.04 -6.40
C PHE A 407 1.09 24.44 -5.79
N GLU A 408 1.27 25.67 -5.24
CA GLU A 408 2.54 26.11 -4.60
C GLU A 408 2.42 26.46 -3.10
N THR A 409 1.97 27.67 -2.76
CA THR A 409 1.93 28.20 -1.37
C THR A 409 0.52 28.49 -0.91
N ALA A 410 0.27 28.62 0.40
CA ALA A 410 -1.02 29.02 0.96
C ALA A 410 -1.02 30.47 1.45
N ALA A 411 -2.19 31.13 1.49
CA ALA A 411 -2.33 32.46 2.10
C ALA A 411 -3.66 32.60 2.86
N ASP A 412 -3.60 32.96 4.14
CA ASP A 412 -4.75 33.02 5.05
C ASP A 412 -5.92 33.87 4.51
N ILE A 413 -5.61 35.00 3.85
CA ILE A 413 -6.63 35.89 3.27
C ILE A 413 -7.52 35.18 2.23
N CYS A 414 -6.95 34.21 1.52
CA CYS A 414 -7.68 33.42 0.54
C CYS A 414 -8.72 32.52 1.21
N PHE A 415 -8.34 31.82 2.29
CA PHE A 415 -9.24 30.96 3.06
C PHE A 415 -10.38 31.77 3.67
N GLN A 416 -10.04 32.88 4.34
CA GLN A 416 -11.00 33.71 5.08
C GLN A 416 -12.00 34.44 4.17
N THR A 417 -11.75 34.49 2.86
CA THR A 417 -12.67 35.11 1.89
C THR A 417 -13.39 34.07 1.05
N ALA A 418 -12.66 33.10 0.49
CA ALA A 418 -13.24 32.08 -0.39
C ALA A 418 -14.20 31.15 0.38
N ASN A 419 -13.76 30.62 1.53
CA ASN A 419 -14.53 29.59 2.24
C ASN A 419 -15.83 30.09 2.89
N LEU A 420 -15.99 31.41 3.05
CA LEU A 420 -17.24 32.02 3.50
C LEU A 420 -18.33 32.08 2.42
N LYS A 421 -17.97 31.89 1.15
CA LYS A 421 -18.91 31.97 0.02
C LYS A 421 -19.89 30.82 0.01
N GLY A 422 -19.45 29.61 0.36
CA GLY A 422 -20.24 28.39 0.27
C GLY A 422 -20.54 28.04 -1.18
N ASP A 423 -19.51 28.02 -2.01
CA ASP A 423 -19.57 27.56 -3.40
C ASP A 423 -18.58 26.41 -3.62
N ALA A 424 -18.51 25.90 -4.85
CA ALA A 424 -17.64 24.76 -5.21
C ALA A 424 -16.17 24.98 -4.84
N PHE A 425 -15.70 26.23 -4.85
CA PHE A 425 -14.30 26.57 -4.62
C PHE A 425 -14.00 27.08 -3.22
N GLY A 426 -15.03 27.26 -2.40
CA GLY A 426 -14.88 27.75 -1.04
C GLY A 426 -16.07 27.42 -0.16
N ASN A 427 -15.94 26.37 0.65
CA ASN A 427 -16.98 25.89 1.55
C ASN A 427 -16.38 24.99 2.68
N CYS A 428 -17.20 24.61 3.66
CA CYS A 428 -16.88 23.72 4.78
C CYS A 428 -17.63 22.38 4.64
N GLY A 429 -17.49 21.75 3.48
CA GLY A 429 -18.17 20.53 3.12
C GLY A 429 -19.51 20.77 2.43
N MET A 430 -20.17 19.67 2.13
CA MET A 430 -21.44 19.65 1.41
C MET A 430 -22.48 18.87 2.23
N THR A 431 -23.74 19.31 2.20
CA THR A 431 -24.84 18.54 2.78
C THR A 431 -25.16 17.33 1.89
N SER A 432 -25.86 16.34 2.43
CA SER A 432 -26.36 15.17 1.67
C SER A 432 -27.31 15.52 0.52
N SER A 433 -27.78 16.77 0.45
CA SER A 433 -28.59 17.29 -0.66
C SER A 433 -27.75 17.94 -1.77
N GLY A 434 -26.41 17.89 -1.69
CA GLY A 434 -25.52 18.56 -2.65
C GLY A 434 -25.37 20.06 -2.43
N THR A 435 -25.75 20.59 -1.26
CA THR A 435 -25.64 22.03 -0.99
C THR A 435 -24.36 22.35 -0.24
N TYR A 436 -23.52 23.21 -0.81
CA TYR A 436 -22.28 23.65 -0.17
C TYR A 436 -22.56 24.41 1.14
N VAL A 437 -21.83 24.03 2.19
CA VAL A 437 -21.95 24.62 3.52
C VAL A 437 -21.00 25.81 3.61
N LYS A 438 -21.53 27.01 3.86
CA LYS A 438 -20.69 28.18 4.14
C LYS A 438 -19.88 27.95 5.41
N CYS A 439 -18.58 28.20 5.36
CA CYS A 439 -17.79 28.22 6.58
C CYS A 439 -18.21 29.39 7.48
N SER A 440 -18.12 29.17 8.79
CA SER A 440 -18.02 30.29 9.73
C SER A 440 -16.62 30.91 9.66
N LEU A 441 -16.45 32.16 10.12
CA LEU A 441 -15.14 32.79 10.18
C LEU A 441 -14.13 31.95 10.98
N ALA A 442 -14.58 31.31 12.06
CA ALA A 442 -13.74 30.45 12.90
C ALA A 442 -13.28 29.17 12.17
N ASN A 443 -14.05 28.68 11.20
CA ASN A 443 -13.77 27.45 10.46
C ASN A 443 -13.23 27.70 9.05
N ALA A 444 -13.08 28.96 8.64
CA ALA A 444 -12.67 29.30 7.28
C ALA A 444 -11.32 28.68 6.89
N MET A 445 -10.43 28.43 7.84
CA MET A 445 -9.14 27.78 7.62
C MET A 445 -9.22 26.24 7.50
N CYS A 446 -10.41 25.65 7.63
CA CYS A 446 -10.65 24.20 7.58
C CYS A 446 -11.59 23.76 6.45
N GLY A 447 -11.94 24.68 5.55
CA GLY A 447 -12.75 24.41 4.37
C GLY A 447 -11.93 23.89 3.19
N LYS A 448 -12.20 24.39 1.99
CA LYS A 448 -11.36 24.16 0.80
C LYS A 448 -9.98 24.78 0.98
N VAL A 449 -8.94 24.05 0.55
CA VAL A 449 -7.55 24.54 0.56
C VAL A 449 -7.40 25.66 -0.45
N GLN A 450 -6.80 26.78 -0.04
CA GLN A 450 -6.59 27.94 -0.91
C GLN A 450 -5.09 28.18 -1.09
N CYS A 451 -4.64 28.10 -2.33
CA CYS A 451 -3.23 28.24 -2.68
C CYS A 451 -2.98 29.51 -3.51
N THR A 452 -1.72 29.88 -3.68
CA THR A 452 -1.26 31.07 -4.39
C THR A 452 -0.13 30.73 -5.37
N ASN A 453 0.18 31.66 -6.29
CA ASN A 453 1.25 31.54 -7.29
C ASN A 453 1.12 30.32 -8.24
N VAL A 454 -0.11 29.97 -8.60
CA VAL A 454 -0.37 28.78 -9.41
C VAL A 454 -0.20 29.05 -10.90
N ASN A 455 0.48 28.14 -11.60
CA ASN A 455 0.39 28.06 -13.06
C ASN A 455 -0.96 27.46 -13.48
N THR A 456 -1.94 28.31 -13.77
CA THR A 456 -3.29 27.91 -14.18
C THR A 456 -3.34 27.15 -15.52
N ASN A 457 -2.22 27.05 -16.25
CA ASN A 457 -2.16 26.33 -17.53
C ASN A 457 -2.00 24.80 -17.36
N ASN A 458 -1.77 24.31 -16.14
CA ASN A 458 -1.67 22.89 -15.85
C ASN A 458 -2.42 22.56 -14.53
N PRO A 459 -3.77 22.62 -14.53
CA PRO A 459 -4.58 22.33 -13.36
C PRO A 459 -4.41 20.86 -12.90
N PRO A 460 -4.73 20.53 -11.64
CA PRO A 460 -4.83 19.15 -11.20
C PRO A 460 -5.78 18.37 -12.15
N PRO A 461 -5.35 17.22 -12.70
CA PRO A 461 -6.25 16.38 -13.48
C PRO A 461 -7.44 15.98 -12.60
N GLY A 462 -8.67 16.05 -13.09
CA GLY A 462 -9.87 15.87 -12.27
C GLY A 462 -10.54 17.18 -11.84
N GLY A 463 -9.81 18.30 -11.80
CA GLY A 463 -10.26 19.50 -11.12
C GLY A 463 -10.59 20.67 -12.05
N SER A 464 -11.77 21.26 -11.86
CA SER A 464 -12.01 22.66 -12.25
C SER A 464 -11.22 23.59 -11.32
N VAL A 465 -10.66 24.68 -11.85
CA VAL A 465 -9.83 25.59 -11.04
C VAL A 465 -10.47 26.97 -11.03
N SER A 466 -10.58 27.56 -9.86
CA SER A 466 -10.89 28.98 -9.70
C SER A 466 -9.61 29.76 -9.43
N ASN A 467 -9.50 30.95 -10.02
CA ASN A 467 -8.45 31.92 -9.69
C ASN A 467 -9.12 33.26 -9.41
N GLN A 468 -8.93 33.77 -8.19
CA GLN A 468 -9.49 35.04 -7.74
C GLN A 468 -8.40 35.90 -7.13
N ILE A 469 -8.38 37.20 -7.45
CA ILE A 469 -7.46 38.14 -6.82
C ILE A 469 -8.14 38.74 -5.59
N ILE A 470 -7.56 38.49 -4.41
CA ILE A 470 -8.07 38.94 -3.11
C ILE A 470 -6.94 39.69 -2.41
N ASP A 471 -7.14 40.99 -2.14
CA ASP A 471 -6.14 41.89 -1.54
C ASP A 471 -4.73 41.78 -2.18
N GLY A 472 -4.71 41.67 -3.52
CA GLY A 472 -3.47 41.55 -4.30
C GLY A 472 -2.87 40.14 -4.36
N SER A 473 -3.44 39.17 -3.64
CA SER A 473 -3.04 37.75 -3.70
C SER A 473 -3.88 36.99 -4.73
N SER A 474 -3.24 36.20 -5.59
CA SER A 474 -3.93 35.28 -6.51
C SER A 474 -4.29 34.01 -5.75
N CYS A 475 -5.56 33.90 -5.35
CA CYS A 475 -6.13 32.79 -4.61
C CYS A 475 -6.69 31.74 -5.58
N VAL A 476 -6.16 30.53 -5.50
CA VAL A 476 -6.43 29.44 -6.42
C VAL A 476 -6.87 28.21 -5.65
N ASN A 477 -7.97 27.62 -6.09
CA ASN A 477 -8.50 26.38 -5.55
C ASN A 477 -8.96 25.46 -6.69
N ALA A 478 -8.91 24.14 -6.44
CA ALA A 478 -9.47 23.13 -7.31
C ALA A 478 -10.79 22.57 -6.75
N ASP A 479 -11.73 22.28 -7.63
CA ASP A 479 -12.92 21.50 -7.34
C ASP A 479 -13.06 20.36 -8.34
N PHE A 480 -13.12 19.14 -7.82
CA PHE A 480 -13.14 17.91 -8.60
C PHE A 480 -14.57 17.42 -8.87
N ASN A 481 -15.58 18.13 -8.38
CA ASN A 481 -17.00 17.83 -8.55
C ASN A 481 -17.34 16.33 -8.35
N LEU A 482 -16.84 15.74 -7.26
CA LEU A 482 -17.01 14.32 -6.96
C LEU A 482 -18.36 13.98 -6.31
N GLY A 483 -19.29 14.95 -6.25
CA GLY A 483 -20.59 14.82 -5.58
C GLY A 483 -20.56 15.14 -4.08
N SER A 484 -21.71 15.08 -3.40
CA SER A 484 -21.82 15.31 -1.93
C SER A 484 -21.18 14.22 -1.10
N ASP A 485 -20.84 13.14 -1.78
CA ASP A 485 -20.73 11.86 -1.13
C ASP A 485 -19.26 11.40 -1.10
N VAL A 486 -18.41 12.01 -1.93
CA VAL A 486 -16.96 11.89 -1.90
C VAL A 486 -16.35 13.20 -1.40
N LEU A 487 -15.53 13.11 -0.36
CA LEU A 487 -14.71 14.24 0.10
C LEU A 487 -13.73 14.69 -1.00
N ASP A 488 -13.94 15.90 -1.50
CA ASP A 488 -13.04 16.49 -2.49
C ASP A 488 -11.59 16.59 -1.96
N PRO A 489 -10.57 16.12 -2.71
CA PRO A 489 -9.18 16.13 -2.26
C PRO A 489 -8.58 17.53 -2.07
N ALA A 490 -9.26 18.57 -2.54
CA ALA A 490 -8.95 19.97 -2.29
C ALA A 490 -9.61 20.53 -1.01
N TYR A 491 -10.12 19.70 -0.11
CA TYR A 491 -10.39 20.11 1.27
C TYR A 491 -9.12 20.06 2.11
N VAL A 492 -9.01 20.99 3.06
CA VAL A 492 -7.90 21.02 4.02
C VAL A 492 -7.76 19.69 4.73
N ASN A 493 -6.55 19.13 4.72
CA ASN A 493 -6.26 17.89 5.44
C ASN A 493 -6.53 18.05 6.94
N GLN A 494 -7.11 17.01 7.55
CA GLN A 494 -7.27 16.93 9.00
C GLN A 494 -5.90 17.04 9.70
N GLY A 495 -5.87 17.66 10.87
CA GLY A 495 -4.65 17.96 11.61
C GLY A 495 -3.97 19.28 11.24
N SER A 496 -4.37 19.94 10.12
CA SER A 496 -3.79 21.23 9.72
C SER A 496 -4.04 22.34 10.76
N PRO A 497 -3.06 23.19 11.08
CA PRO A 497 -3.18 24.22 12.11
C PRO A 497 -4.04 25.41 11.63
N CYS A 498 -5.24 25.56 12.18
CA CYS A 498 -6.17 26.64 11.79
C CYS A 498 -6.01 27.92 12.62
N THR A 499 -5.53 27.80 13.86
CA THR A 499 -5.09 28.92 14.69
C THR A 499 -4.23 28.38 15.82
N LYS A 500 -3.64 29.25 16.65
CA LYS A 500 -2.76 28.84 17.74
C LYS A 500 -3.48 27.89 18.71
N GLY A 501 -2.95 26.69 18.88
CA GLY A 501 -3.51 25.66 19.78
C GLY A 501 -4.70 24.89 19.20
N LYS A 502 -5.01 25.06 17.90
CA LYS A 502 -6.16 24.46 17.23
C LYS A 502 -5.80 23.82 15.90
N ALA A 503 -6.55 22.80 15.53
CA ALA A 503 -6.37 22.07 14.29
C ALA A 503 -7.71 21.79 13.59
N CYS A 504 -7.64 21.53 12.29
CA CYS A 504 -8.79 21.17 11.50
C CYS A 504 -9.20 19.71 11.73
N LEU A 505 -10.46 19.50 12.06
CA LEU A 505 -11.09 18.19 12.16
C LEU A 505 -12.53 18.31 11.66
N ASP A 506 -12.92 17.49 10.67
CA ASP A 506 -14.26 17.48 10.08
C ASP A 506 -14.78 18.89 9.71
N PHE A 507 -13.96 19.65 8.97
CA PHE A 507 -14.20 21.04 8.55
C PHE A 507 -14.33 22.08 9.68
N GLN A 508 -13.96 21.72 10.91
CA GLN A 508 -14.03 22.60 12.06
C GLN A 508 -12.66 22.90 12.65
N CYS A 509 -12.47 24.13 13.11
CA CYS A 509 -11.27 24.52 13.84
C CYS A 509 -11.43 24.23 15.33
N VAL A 510 -11.02 23.03 15.73
CA VAL A 510 -11.18 22.50 17.09
C VAL A 510 -9.88 22.60 17.89
N ASN A 511 -9.95 22.41 19.21
CA ASN A 511 -8.72 22.32 20.01
C ASN A 511 -7.85 21.15 19.50
N ALA A 512 -6.55 21.36 19.35
CA ALA A 512 -5.63 20.33 18.85
C ALA A 512 -5.63 19.08 19.75
N SER A 513 -6.04 19.19 21.02
CA SER A 513 -6.25 18.04 21.91
C SER A 513 -7.28 17.02 21.37
N ALA A 514 -8.17 17.42 20.46
CA ALA A 514 -9.14 16.52 19.83
C ALA A 514 -8.49 15.56 18.82
N LEU A 515 -7.26 15.81 18.39
CA LEU A 515 -6.49 14.91 17.53
C LEU A 515 -5.88 13.75 18.32
N LEU A 516 -5.67 13.93 19.63
CA LEU A 516 -5.10 12.90 20.49
C LEU A 516 -6.11 11.76 20.60
N SER A 517 -5.67 10.54 20.33
CA SER A 517 -6.52 9.35 20.48
C SER A 517 -6.85 9.15 21.95
N VAL A 518 -8.13 9.22 22.30
CA VAL A 518 -8.63 9.12 23.69
C VAL A 518 -8.23 7.79 24.36
N ASP A 519 -8.07 6.73 23.57
CA ASP A 519 -7.76 5.40 24.06
C ASP A 519 -6.25 5.15 24.27
N LEU A 520 -5.38 6.01 23.72
CA LEU A 520 -3.93 5.86 23.80
C LEU A 520 -3.37 6.62 25.01
N HIS A 521 -2.98 5.89 26.05
CA HIS A 521 -2.46 6.46 27.30
C HIS A 521 -0.93 6.64 27.25
N CYS A 522 -0.45 7.59 26.45
CA CYS A 522 0.98 7.92 26.39
C CYS A 522 1.23 9.42 26.47
N ASP A 523 2.13 9.81 27.37
CA ASP A 523 2.64 11.17 27.50
C ASP A 523 4.18 11.14 27.49
N ALA A 524 4.79 11.99 26.66
CA ALA A 524 6.24 12.01 26.52
C ALA A 524 6.95 12.37 27.84
N ASN A 525 6.34 13.23 28.67
CA ASN A 525 6.95 13.68 29.92
C ASN A 525 6.85 12.61 31.02
N ASN A 526 5.66 12.06 31.24
CA ASN A 526 5.37 11.13 32.32
C ASN A 526 5.57 9.67 31.92
N THR A 527 4.97 9.23 30.81
CA THR A 527 5.08 7.84 30.33
C THR A 527 6.47 7.56 29.78
N CYS A 528 7.03 8.45 28.96
CA CYS A 528 8.35 8.27 28.33
C CYS A 528 9.48 8.96 29.09
N ASN A 529 9.26 9.37 30.35
CA ASN A 529 10.26 9.97 31.24
C ASN A 529 11.03 11.15 30.62
N SER A 530 10.38 11.94 29.75
CA SER A 530 10.99 13.04 28.98
C SER A 530 12.22 12.62 28.17
N ARG A 531 12.31 11.33 27.82
CA ARG A 531 13.47 10.66 27.19
C ARG A 531 13.06 9.87 25.95
N GLY A 532 11.90 10.20 25.39
CA GLY A 532 11.35 9.60 24.20
C GLY A 532 10.08 10.31 23.76
N VAL A 533 9.50 9.82 22.68
CA VAL A 533 8.23 10.31 22.11
C VAL A 533 7.22 9.17 22.04
N CYS A 534 5.94 9.51 22.06
CA CYS A 534 4.87 8.52 21.91
C CYS A 534 4.65 8.21 20.42
N ASN A 535 4.61 6.93 20.08
CA ASN A 535 4.23 6.49 18.74
C ASN A 535 2.70 6.35 18.61
N ASN A 536 2.24 6.06 17.40
CA ASN A 536 0.83 5.87 17.04
C ASN A 536 0.14 4.66 17.69
N GLN A 537 0.87 3.83 18.45
CA GLN A 537 0.30 2.76 19.29
C GLN A 537 0.27 3.11 20.78
N GLY A 538 0.69 4.32 21.17
CA GLY A 538 0.77 4.71 22.57
C GLY A 538 1.95 4.09 23.32
N HIS A 539 2.97 3.62 22.62
CA HIS A 539 4.22 3.15 23.19
C HIS A 539 5.32 4.21 23.04
N CYS A 540 6.32 4.16 23.93
CA CYS A 540 7.44 5.08 23.89
C CYS A 540 8.52 4.64 22.90
N HIS A 541 8.85 5.52 21.97
CA HIS A 541 10.08 5.47 21.19
C HIS A 541 11.17 6.26 21.93
N CYS A 542 12.11 5.55 22.54
CA CYS A 542 13.14 6.11 23.41
C CYS A 542 14.32 6.70 22.64
N ASN A 543 14.84 7.80 23.16
CA ASN A 543 16.06 8.43 22.68
C ASN A 543 17.28 7.52 22.94
N ASP A 544 18.36 7.78 22.20
CA ASP A 544 19.64 7.11 22.39
C ASP A 544 20.09 7.12 23.86
N GLY A 545 20.52 5.95 24.33
CA GLY A 545 20.94 5.74 25.73
C GLY A 545 19.81 5.35 26.68
N TRP A 546 18.54 5.35 26.25
CA TRP A 546 17.38 4.93 27.05
C TRP A 546 16.66 3.74 26.43
N GLY A 547 16.05 2.89 27.26
CA GLY A 547 15.40 1.66 26.79
C GLY A 547 13.88 1.67 26.96
N PRO A 548 13.12 1.07 26.01
CA PRO A 548 11.69 0.81 26.20
C PRO A 548 11.42 -0.12 27.41
N PRO A 549 10.18 -0.16 27.95
CA PRO A 549 8.95 0.39 27.38
C PRO A 549 8.66 1.86 27.72
N ASN A 550 9.33 2.44 28.70
CA ASN A 550 9.00 3.77 29.25
C ASN A 550 10.19 4.74 29.29
N CYS A 551 11.34 4.36 28.74
CA CYS A 551 12.56 5.17 28.73
C CYS A 551 13.09 5.54 30.13
N ALA A 552 12.72 4.78 31.17
CA ALA A 552 13.14 5.03 32.54
C ALA A 552 14.58 4.56 32.83
N LYS A 553 15.04 3.52 32.13
CA LYS A 553 16.35 2.88 32.34
C LYS A 553 17.23 3.07 31.11
N SER A 554 18.54 3.04 31.32
CA SER A 554 19.48 3.08 30.21
C SER A 554 19.27 1.89 29.28
N GLY A 555 19.38 2.13 27.98
CA GLY A 555 19.13 1.14 26.94
C GLY A 555 19.58 1.61 25.57
N ARG A 556 19.18 0.85 24.55
CA ARG A 556 19.67 0.99 23.16
C ARG A 556 18.78 1.88 22.29
N GLY A 557 17.92 2.71 22.86
CA GLY A 557 16.92 3.52 22.13
C GLY A 557 15.80 2.68 21.51
N GLY A 558 14.94 3.34 20.73
CA GLY A 558 13.87 2.71 19.96
C GLY A 558 12.60 2.39 20.76
N SER A 559 11.67 1.65 20.16
CA SER A 559 10.42 1.23 20.81
C SER A 559 10.37 -0.28 21.04
N VAL A 560 9.42 -0.73 21.84
CA VAL A 560 9.01 -2.15 21.85
C VAL A 560 8.53 -2.61 20.47
N ASP A 561 8.07 -1.69 19.62
CA ASP A 561 7.50 -1.99 18.30
C ASP A 561 8.53 -1.91 17.16
N SER A 562 9.45 -0.94 17.21
CA SER A 562 10.36 -0.59 16.11
C SER A 562 11.79 -1.11 16.29
N GLY A 563 12.03 -1.97 17.30
CA GLY A 563 13.34 -2.51 17.64
C GLY A 563 14.27 -1.51 18.35
N PRO A 564 15.41 -1.97 18.89
CA PRO A 564 16.38 -1.09 19.53
C PRO A 564 17.09 -0.23 18.49
N ALA A 565 17.34 1.05 18.78
CA ALA A 565 17.99 1.98 17.84
C ALA A 565 19.51 1.74 17.67
N GLN A 566 20.12 0.96 18.56
CA GLN A 566 21.56 0.73 18.56
C GLN A 566 21.92 -0.76 18.43
N ILE A 567 22.94 -1.00 17.61
CA ILE A 567 23.58 -2.31 17.52
C ILE A 567 24.16 -2.66 18.88
N GLY A 568 23.76 -3.81 19.42
CA GLY A 568 24.32 -4.28 20.68
C GLY A 568 25.81 -4.56 20.48
N ASN A 569 26.67 -3.83 21.21
CA ASN A 569 28.02 -4.35 21.45
C ASN A 569 27.84 -5.70 22.14
N LEU A 570 28.41 -6.76 21.58
CA LEU A 570 28.62 -8.02 22.29
C LEU A 570 29.53 -7.73 23.49
N HIS A 571 28.97 -7.19 24.57
CA HIS A 571 29.53 -7.42 25.88
C HIS A 571 29.22 -8.88 26.21
N CYS A 572 30.10 -9.77 25.76
CA CYS A 572 30.35 -10.99 26.49
C CYS A 572 30.72 -10.56 27.92
N THR A 573 29.73 -10.49 28.81
CA THR A 573 30.02 -10.59 30.22
C THR A 573 30.64 -11.99 30.41
N PRO A 574 31.82 -12.12 31.03
CA PRO A 574 32.56 -13.38 31.08
C PRO A 574 31.88 -14.49 31.90
N PHE A 575 30.61 -14.36 32.27
CA PHE A 575 29.95 -15.22 33.26
C PHE A 575 28.84 -16.13 32.73
N LEU A 576 28.42 -16.03 31.47
CA LEU A 576 27.33 -16.87 30.93
C LEU A 576 27.63 -17.38 29.52
N CYS A 577 28.68 -18.20 29.39
CA CYS A 577 28.80 -19.17 28.30
C CYS A 577 28.99 -20.56 28.93
N LEU A 578 27.90 -21.12 29.44
CA LEU A 578 27.80 -22.56 29.67
C LEU A 578 26.86 -23.12 28.59
N PRO A 579 27.33 -23.96 27.66
CA PRO A 579 26.44 -24.57 26.69
C PRO A 579 25.52 -25.57 27.41
N ALA A 580 24.23 -25.34 27.30
CA ALA A 580 23.20 -26.28 27.73
C ALA A 580 23.19 -27.49 26.78
N CYS A 581 23.96 -28.54 27.13
CA CYS A 581 23.83 -29.87 26.55
C CYS A 581 23.24 -30.83 27.59
N HIS A 582 21.92 -30.92 27.61
CA HIS A 582 21.12 -31.99 28.24
C HIS A 582 19.85 -32.11 27.39
N TYR A 583 19.25 -33.24 27.03
CA TYR A 583 19.51 -34.67 27.18
C TYR A 583 18.41 -35.32 26.30
N ARG A 584 18.72 -36.22 25.36
CA ARG A 584 17.70 -37.08 24.73
C ARG A 584 18.23 -38.51 24.67
N GLN A 585 17.89 -39.29 25.69
CA GLN A 585 18.05 -40.74 25.71
C GLN A 585 17.01 -41.36 24.79
N VAL A 586 17.45 -42.14 23.79
CA VAL A 586 16.65 -43.18 23.15
C VAL A 586 17.41 -44.49 23.30
N LEU A 587 16.69 -45.46 23.87
CA LEU A 587 17.09 -46.83 24.20
C LEU A 587 17.58 -47.60 22.98
N PHE A 588 18.70 -48.31 23.10
CA PHE A 588 18.93 -49.56 22.36
C PHE A 588 19.71 -50.54 23.24
N THR A 589 19.02 -51.60 23.66
CA THR A 589 19.56 -52.78 24.32
C THR A 589 20.05 -53.78 23.27
N ALA A 590 21.33 -54.14 23.32
CA ALA A 590 21.81 -55.41 22.79
C ALA A 590 23.04 -55.88 23.58
N HIS A 591 22.85 -57.02 24.26
CA HIS A 591 23.86 -57.80 24.95
C HIS A 591 24.98 -58.25 24.00
N LEU A 592 26.25 -58.15 24.45
CA LEU A 592 27.25 -59.22 24.35
C LEU A 592 28.53 -58.85 25.16
N SER A 593 28.68 -59.54 26.29
CA SER A 593 29.90 -60.17 26.80
C SER A 593 31.23 -59.40 26.89
N SER A 594 31.48 -58.91 28.11
CA SER A 594 32.61 -59.28 28.98
C SER A 594 34.04 -58.74 28.71
N VAL A 595 34.52 -58.01 29.74
CA VAL A 595 35.90 -57.89 30.26
C VAL A 595 36.75 -56.68 29.79
N TYR A 596 36.69 -55.62 30.62
CA TYR A 596 37.71 -54.59 30.96
C TYR A 596 38.07 -53.42 29.98
N LEU A 597 37.47 -52.25 30.30
CA LEU A 597 37.87 -50.83 30.22
C LEU A 597 39.39 -50.46 30.03
N PRO A 598 39.73 -49.22 29.57
CA PRO A 598 39.07 -48.37 28.57
C PRO A 598 40.03 -47.61 27.60
N VAL A 599 39.41 -46.86 26.67
CA VAL A 599 39.92 -45.66 25.96
C VAL A 599 40.60 -45.87 24.61
N ILE A 600 39.80 -46.14 23.56
CA ILE A 600 40.01 -45.57 22.20
C ILE A 600 38.64 -45.43 21.52
N ILE A 601 38.09 -44.21 21.45
CA ILE A 601 37.44 -43.59 20.28
C ILE A 601 37.71 -42.09 20.47
N ASP A 602 38.74 -41.55 19.82
CA ASP A 602 38.78 -41.06 18.44
C ASP A 602 38.42 -39.58 18.36
N ARG A 603 39.24 -38.91 17.55
CA ARG A 603 39.02 -37.65 16.85
C ARG A 603 37.71 -36.94 17.18
N TYR A 604 37.83 -35.77 17.80
CA TYR A 604 37.39 -34.48 17.25
C TYR A 604 37.52 -33.44 18.35
N CYS A 605 38.74 -32.93 18.53
CA CYS A 605 39.04 -31.60 19.07
C CYS A 605 40.56 -31.45 19.13
N SER A 606 41.16 -31.09 18.01
CA SER A 606 42.47 -30.46 17.97
C SER A 606 42.39 -29.39 16.92
N LEU A 607 42.13 -28.16 17.34
CA LEU A 607 42.65 -26.92 16.76
C LEU A 607 41.94 -25.73 17.42
N HIS A 608 42.43 -25.32 18.59
CA HIS A 608 42.49 -23.90 18.92
C HIS A 608 43.75 -23.65 19.75
N THR A 609 44.81 -23.22 19.07
CA THR A 609 45.83 -22.33 19.64
C THR A 609 46.18 -21.32 18.55
N PHE A 610 45.84 -20.05 18.75
CA PHE A 610 46.50 -18.93 18.09
C PHE A 610 46.80 -17.86 19.16
N PRO A 611 48.05 -17.35 19.24
CA PRO A 611 48.47 -16.45 20.29
C PRO A 611 48.28 -14.97 19.93
N LEU A 612 48.10 -14.14 20.97
CA LEU A 612 48.32 -12.70 20.97
C LEU A 612 49.80 -12.36 20.75
N SER A 613 50.13 -11.52 19.76
CA SER A 613 51.27 -10.57 19.69
C SER A 613 51.14 -9.80 18.35
N THR A 614 51.36 -8.49 18.13
CA THR A 614 51.93 -7.36 18.87
C THR A 614 51.56 -6.06 18.12
N CYS A 615 51.49 -4.93 18.83
CA CYS A 615 51.35 -3.55 18.32
C CYS A 615 52.50 -3.04 17.41
N LEU A 616 52.26 -1.85 16.81
CA LEU A 616 53.17 -0.85 16.17
C LEU A 616 53.46 -1.05 14.67
N SER A 617 53.36 -0.08 13.73
CA SER A 617 53.37 1.40 13.77
C SER A 617 52.78 2.03 12.49
N LEU A 618 52.42 3.33 12.60
CA LEU A 618 52.01 4.35 11.61
C LEU A 618 50.56 4.36 11.12
#